data_AF-A0A3N4H2N8-F1
#
_entry.id   AF-A0A3N4H2N8-F1
#
_cell.length_a   1.000
_cell.length_b   1.000
_cell.length_c   1.000
_cell.angle_alpha   90.00
_cell.angle_beta   90.00
_cell.angle_gamma   90.00
#
_symmetry.space_group_name_H-M   'P 1'
#
loop_
_entity.id
_entity.type
_entity.pdbx_description
1 polymer ?
#
loop_
_entity_poly.entity_id
_entity_poly.type
_entity_poly.pdbx_seq_one_letter_code
_entity_poly.pdbx_strand_id
1 'polypeptide(L)' 'MPIEIFFSLLILMSSYFMTTLALIHGYIPGGIKHIKEKDGKEKDIVNFGRVFGISFLLASFFSGFMFYVFIYPSYRLF' A
#
# COMPACT_ATOMS: atom_id res chain seq x y z
N MET A 1 -13.93 -11.15 -20.27
CA MET A 1 -13.01 -12.07 -19.55
C MET A 1 -11.68 -11.43 -19.15
N PRO A 2 -10.66 -11.16 -20.00
CA PRO A 2 -9.35 -10.68 -19.52
C PRO A 2 -9.37 -9.24 -19.00
N ILE A 3 -10.21 -8.38 -19.58
CA ILE A 3 -10.34 -6.98 -19.15
C ILE A 3 -10.96 -6.86 -17.74
N GLU A 4 -11.96 -7.69 -17.43
CA GLU A 4 -12.63 -7.72 -16.13
C GLU A 4 -11.66 -8.16 -15.03
N ILE A 5 -10.87 -9.21 -15.30
CA ILE A 5 -9.83 -9.70 -14.39
C ILE A 5 -8.82 -8.60 -14.09
N PHE A 6 -8.37 -7.86 -15.12
CA PHE A 6 -7.45 -6.74 -14.95
C PHE A 6 -8.05 -5.64 -14.07
N PHE A 7 -9.29 -5.23 -14.32
CA PHE A 7 -9.96 -4.21 -13.51
C PHE A 7 -10.21 -4.67 -12.08
N SER A 8 -10.62 -5.92 -11.85
CA SER A 8 -10.76 -6.47 -10.50
C SER A 8 -9.44 -6.44 -9.74
N LEU A 9 -8.34 -6.83 -10.39
CA LEU A 9 -7.01 -6.83 -9.80
C LEU A 9 -6.51 -5.40 -9.51
N LEU A 10 -6.76 -4.46 -10.43
CA LEU A 10 -6.43 -3.04 -10.27
C LEU A 10 -7.21 -2.39 -9.12
N ILE A 11 -8.51 -2.66 -9.02
CA ILE A 11 -9.36 -2.17 -7.92
C ILE A 11 -8.86 -2.76 -6.60
N LEU A 12 -8.64 -4.07 -6.56
CA LEU A 12 -8.18 -4.76 -5.36
C LEU A 12 -6.82 -4.20 -4.88
N MET A 13 -5.89 -3.97 -5.81
CA MET A 13 -4.60 -3.35 -5.53
C MET A 13 -4.73 -1.93 -5.02
N SER A 14 -5.57 -1.11 -5.65
CA SER A 14 -5.79 0.27 -5.25
C SER A 14 -6.45 0.37 -3.86
N SER A 15 -7.43 -0.49 -3.57
CA SER A 15 -8.10 -0.55 -2.27
C SER A 15 -7.14 -0.94 -1.16
N TYR A 16 -6.39 -2.04 -1.32
CA TYR A 16 -5.41 -2.44 -0.30
C TYR A 16 -4.29 -1.42 -0.16
N PHE A 17 -3.87 -0.77 -1.24
CA PHE A 17 -2.89 0.31 -1.20
C PHE A 17 -3.39 1.49 -0.38
N MET A 18 -4.59 1.99 -0.65
CA MET A 18 -5.19 3.10 0.10
C MET A 18 -5.42 2.74 1.56
N THR A 19 -5.94 1.55 1.86
CA THR A 19 -6.16 1.08 3.24
C THR A 19 -4.83 0.96 3.99
N THR A 20 -3.83 0.35 3.36
CA THR A 20 -2.51 0.21 3.97
C THR A 20 -1.90 1.58 4.17
N LEU A 21 -1.95 2.46 3.18
CA LEU A 21 -1.44 3.82 3.29
C LEU A 21 -2.12 4.58 4.42
N ALA A 22 -3.44 4.48 4.59
CA ALA A 22 -4.18 5.11 5.69
C ALA A 22 -3.76 4.55 7.06
N LEU A 23 -3.60 3.24 7.20
CA LEU A 23 -3.15 2.60 8.43
C LEU A 23 -1.71 2.96 8.76
N ILE A 24 -0.86 3.05 7.75
CA ILE A 24 0.57 3.22 7.89
C ILE A 24 0.95 4.70 8.08
N HIS A 25 0.19 5.65 7.51
CA HIS A 25 0.44 7.08 7.63
C HIS A 25 0.51 7.55 9.09
N GLY A 26 -0.24 6.90 10.00
CA GLY A 26 -0.26 7.24 11.42
C GLY A 26 0.62 6.36 12.32
N TYR A 27 1.12 5.21 11.83
CA TYR A 27 1.71 4.18 12.68
C TYR A 27 3.15 3.78 12.32
N ILE A 28 3.79 4.31 11.26
CA ILE A 28 5.21 3.95 10.98
C ILE A 28 6.16 4.60 12.00
N PRO A 29 6.88 3.79 12.81
CA PRO A 29 8.08 4.27 13.50
C PRO A 29 9.20 4.52 12.49
N GLY A 30 9.72 5.76 12.45
CA GLY A 30 10.74 6.19 11.48
C GLY A 30 10.20 6.72 10.15
N GLY A 31 8.87 6.93 10.06
CA GLY A 31 8.24 7.75 9.02
C GLY A 31 8.51 9.23 9.27
N ILE A 32 8.66 9.65 10.53
CA ILE A 32 9.00 11.02 10.91
C ILE A 32 10.50 11.09 11.14
N LYS A 33 11.22 11.81 10.28
CA LYS A 33 12.61 12.20 10.52
C LYS A 33 12.61 13.54 11.25
N HIS A 34 13.08 13.53 12.49
CA HIS A 34 13.41 14.76 13.21
C HIS A 34 14.71 15.30 12.62
N ILE A 35 14.62 16.39 11.86
CA ILE A 35 15.80 17.07 11.33
C ILE A 35 15.92 18.39 12.10
N LYS A 36 17.07 18.59 12.76
CA LYS A 36 17.41 19.89 13.35
C LYS A 36 17.83 20.82 12.21
N GLU A 37 16.98 21.78 11.89
CA GLU A 37 17.32 22.89 11.01
C GLU A 37 18.43 23.74 11.70
N LYS A 38 19.33 24.35 10.92
CA LYS A 38 20.45 25.18 11.45
C LYS A 38 20.01 26.33 12.37
N ASP A 39 18.72 26.65 12.37
CA ASP A 39 18.06 27.71 13.14
C ASP A 39 17.47 27.21 14.48
N GLY A 40 17.76 25.96 14.88
CA GLY A 40 17.31 25.39 16.15
C GLY A 40 15.85 24.91 16.17
N LYS A 41 15.13 25.01 15.05
CA LYS A 41 13.75 24.49 14.91
C LYS A 41 13.78 23.00 14.56
N GLU A 42 13.05 22.20 15.33
CA GLU A 42 12.80 20.79 15.02
C GLU A 42 11.63 20.71 14.05
N LYS A 43 11.87 20.14 12.87
CA LYS A 43 10.81 19.81 11.91
C LYS A 43 10.69 18.30 11.76
N ASP A 44 9.44 17.87 11.82
CA ASP A 44 9.02 16.51 11.57
C ASP A 44 8.81 16.33 10.07
N ILE A 45 9.80 15.74 9.39
CA ILE A 45 9.70 15.47 7.95
C ILE A 45 9.24 14.04 7.75
N VAL A 46 8.06 13.87 7.15
CA VAL A 46 7.55 12.56 6.78
C VAL A 46 8.37 12.02 5.59
N ASN A 47 8.98 10.85 5.77
CA ASN A 47 9.67 10.11 4.74
C ASN A 47 8.65 9.38 3.86
N PHE A 48 7.97 10.15 3.01
CA PHE A 48 6.92 9.67 2.11
C PHE A 48 7.38 8.48 1.26
N GLY A 49 8.63 8.47 0.78
CA GLY A 49 9.15 7.35 -0.03
C GLY A 49 9.10 6.01 0.71
N ARG A 50 9.43 6.01 2.01
CA ARG A 50 9.37 4.80 2.84
C ARG A 50 7.94 4.36 3.13
N VAL A 51 7.06 5.32 3.45
CA VAL A 51 5.63 5.07 3.70
C VAL A 51 4.96 4.48 2.47
N PHE A 52 5.20 5.07 1.30
CA PHE A 52 4.68 4.60 0.02
C PHE A 52 5.22 3.22 -0.35
N GLY A 53 6.52 2.99 -0.21
CA GLY A 53 7.14 1.71 -0.55
C GLY A 53 6.60 0.55 0.29
N ILE A 54 6.47 0.75 1.61
CA ILE A 54 5.91 -0.27 2.51
C ILE A 54 4.43 -0.51 2.18
N SER A 55 3.67 0.56 1.93
CA SER A 55 2.25 0.44 1.57
C SER A 55 2.05 -0.31 0.25
N PHE A 56 2.91 -0.07 -0.74
CA PHE A 56 2.87 -0.75 -2.02
C PHE A 56 3.22 -2.25 -1.91
N LEU A 57 4.23 -2.60 -1.12
CA LEU A 57 4.61 -4.00 -0.90
C LEU A 57 3.49 -4.80 -0.23
N LEU A 58 2.92 -4.26 0.85
CA LEU A 58 1.81 -4.89 1.56
C LEU A 58 0.56 -5.00 0.67
N ALA A 59 0.21 -3.94 -0.04
CA ALA A 59 -0.91 -3.97 -0.97
C ALA A 59 -0.72 -5.03 -2.06
N SER A 60 0.46 -5.08 -2.70
CA SER A 60 0.76 -6.08 -3.72
C SER A 60 0.64 -7.51 -3.18
N PHE A 61 1.15 -7.76 -1.97
CA PHE A 61 1.05 -9.05 -1.32
C PHE A 61 -0.40 -9.46 -1.05
N PHE A 62 -1.19 -8.59 -0.42
CA PHE A 62 -2.60 -8.87 -0.10
C PHE A 62 -3.45 -9.01 -1.35
N SER A 63 -3.26 -8.17 -2.36
CA SER A 63 -3.97 -8.27 -3.63
C SER A 63 -3.64 -9.56 -4.35
N GLY A 64 -2.37 -9.98 -4.40
CA GLY A 64 -1.99 -11.26 -4.98
C GLY A 64 -2.60 -12.45 -4.25
N PHE A 65 -2.56 -12.43 -2.91
CA PHE A 65 -3.17 -13.48 -2.08
C PHE A 65 -4.68 -13.59 -2.30
N MET A 66 -5.39 -12.46 -2.21
CA MET A 66 -6.84 -12.41 -2.40
C MET A 66 -7.25 -12.78 -3.82
N PHE A 67 -6.47 -12.35 -4.82
CA PHE A 67 -6.67 -12.77 -6.19
C PHE A 67 -6.54 -14.29 -6.33
N TYR A 68 -5.48 -14.88 -5.78
CA TYR A 68 -5.25 -16.33 -5.85
C TYR A 68 -6.33 -17.15 -5.12
N VAL A 69 -6.82 -16.67 -3.98
CA VAL A 69 -7.79 -17.42 -3.15
C VAL A 69 -9.23 -17.25 -3.62
N PHE A 70 -9.63 -16.05 -4.06
CA PHE A 70 -11.04 -15.75 -4.33
C PHE A 70 -11.34 -15.59 -5.82
N ILE A 71 -10.41 -14.99 -6.57
CA ILE A 71 -10.65 -14.60 -7.96
C ILE A 71 -10.24 -15.74 -8.91
N TYR A 72 -9.00 -16.25 -8.79
CA TYR A 72 -8.48 -17.32 -9.64
C TYR A 72 -9.32 -18.62 -9.64
N PRO A 73 -9.81 -19.14 -8.49
CA PRO A 73 -10.60 -20.36 -8.48
C PRO A 73 -11.96 -20.18 -9.15
N SER A 74 -12.55 -18.99 -9.04
CA SER A 74 -13.82 -18.65 -9.68
C SER A 74 -13.73 -18.68 -11.21
N TYR A 75 -12.57 -18.35 -11.79
CA TYR A 75 -12.34 -18.44 -13.24
C TYR A 75 -11.85 -19.81 -13.71
N ARG A 76 -11.44 -20.71 -12.78
CA ARG A 76 -11.04 -22.09 -13.11
C ARG A 76 -12.22 -23.05 -13.12
N LEU A 77 -13.29 -22.70 -12.40
CA LEU A 77 -14.54 -23.47 -12.29
C LEU A 77 -15.56 -23.13 -13.38
N PHE A 78 -15.28 -22.12 -14.21
CA PHE A 78 -16.12 -21.69 -15.34
C PHE A 78 -15.48 -22.04 -16.69
#